data_AF-A0A8X6VES9-F1
#
_entry.id   AF-A0A8X6VES9-F1
#
_cell.length_a   1.000
_cell.length_b   1.000
_cell.length_c   1.000
_cell.angle_alpha   90.00
_cell.angle_beta   90.00
_cell.angle_gamma   90.00
#
_symmetry.space_group_name_H-M   'P 1'
#
loop_
_entity.id
_entity.type
_entity.pdbx_description
1 polymer ?
#
loop_
_entity_poly.entity_id
_entity_poly.type
_entity_poly.pdbx_seq_one_letter_code
_entity_poly.pdbx_strand_id
1 'polypeptide(L)'
;MTNCPRKDFAHCTKCKKKHHVSICPPNPNTSIPNREFNHINIPINNFTHPQTARMYITGPTGITQLAQCILDGGSPASFIDANLIDKLKFSVVSYEKLNIHISESSTSSQAIRRCVQFSLSSVWNKNSALITAFESSNRYTSHPTAPEDIVHFVKSQKLILADPPEDSYLPIEFLIGGDFYWHVVTTKSTIKVKDSFVTIPSSFGWVLSGLRTHTTITHD
;
A
#
# COMPACT_ATOMS: atom_id res chain seq x y z
N MET A 1 25.15 -29.73 55.41
CA MET A 1 24.04 -28.74 55.49
C MET A 1 24.57 -27.47 56.10
N THR A 2 24.64 -26.37 55.35
CA THR A 2 24.59 -24.97 55.86
C THR A 2 24.75 -24.05 54.65
N ASN A 3 23.63 -23.62 54.08
CA ASN A 3 23.01 -22.31 54.26
C ASN A 3 23.63 -21.25 53.34
N CYS A 4 23.01 -21.10 52.16
CA CYS A 4 23.16 -19.94 51.29
C CYS A 4 22.71 -18.67 52.05
N PRO A 5 23.60 -17.72 52.35
CA PRO A 5 23.25 -16.58 53.16
C PRO A 5 22.57 -15.50 52.32
N ARG A 6 21.52 -14.91 52.89
CA ARG A 6 20.71 -13.76 52.44
C ARG A 6 19.58 -14.04 51.46
N LYS A 7 18.45 -14.44 52.06
CA LYS A 7 17.09 -14.24 51.53
C LYS A 7 16.66 -12.79 51.80
N ASP A 8 17.42 -11.83 51.29
CA ASP A 8 17.00 -10.43 51.28
C ASP A 8 16.07 -10.25 50.08
N PHE A 9 14.76 -10.23 50.34
CA PHE A 9 13.77 -9.96 49.31
C PHE A 9 14.08 -8.59 48.70
N ALA A 10 14.43 -8.55 47.41
CA ALA A 10 14.66 -7.29 46.72
C ALA A 10 13.40 -6.42 46.81
N HIS A 11 13.55 -5.23 47.39
CA HIS A 11 12.47 -4.25 47.46
C HIS A 11 12.56 -3.33 46.25
N CYS A 12 11.43 -3.11 45.59
CA CYS A 12 11.34 -2.27 44.42
C CYS A 12 11.84 -0.85 44.73
N THR A 13 12.76 -0.33 43.94
CA THR A 13 13.27 1.03 44.15
C THR A 13 12.20 2.10 43.94
N LYS A 14 11.15 1.82 43.14
CA LYS A 14 10.04 2.74 42.85
C LYS A 14 8.98 2.83 43.95
N CYS A 15 8.48 1.70 44.45
CA CYS A 15 7.36 1.68 45.41
C CYS A 15 7.71 1.05 46.77
N LYS A 16 8.97 0.62 46.96
CA LYS A 16 9.52 -0.01 48.17
C LYS A 16 8.82 -1.30 48.62
N LYS A 17 7.94 -1.90 47.80
CA LYS A 17 7.31 -3.21 48.05
C LYS A 17 8.21 -4.37 47.59
N LYS A 18 7.96 -5.59 48.09
CA LYS A 18 8.75 -6.81 47.80
C LYS A 18 8.48 -7.36 46.39
N HIS A 19 9.10 -6.77 45.38
CA HIS A 19 9.19 -7.29 44.01
C HIS A 19 10.33 -6.59 43.27
N HIS A 20 10.77 -7.16 42.14
CA HIS A 20 11.74 -6.52 41.26
C HIS A 20 11.13 -5.31 40.53
N VAL A 21 11.93 -4.28 40.25
CA VAL A 21 11.47 -3.00 39.70
C VAL A 21 10.82 -3.11 38.32
N SER A 22 11.21 -4.11 37.53
CA SER A 22 10.65 -4.36 36.18
C SER A 22 9.22 -4.91 36.20
N ILE A 23 8.73 -5.38 37.35
CA ILE A 23 7.38 -5.93 37.53
C ILE A 23 6.52 -5.00 38.41
N CYS A 24 7.00 -3.77 38.63
CA CYS A 24 6.25 -2.76 39.38
C CYS A 24 5.07 -2.27 38.53
N PRO A 25 3.82 -2.41 38.97
CA PRO A 25 2.70 -1.79 38.27
C PRO A 25 2.89 -0.27 38.26
N PRO A 26 2.56 0.41 37.14
CA PRO A 26 2.66 1.86 37.05
C PRO A 26 1.72 2.51 38.08
N ASN A 27 2.23 3.51 38.80
CA ASN A 27 1.48 4.20 39.84
C ASN A 27 0.39 5.07 39.18
N PRO A 28 -0.90 4.92 39.53
CA PRO A 28 -2.02 5.59 38.85
C PRO A 28 -1.98 7.14 38.91
N ASN A 29 -1.16 7.71 39.81
CA ASN A 29 -0.99 9.16 39.96
C ASN A 29 0.27 9.72 39.31
N THR A 30 0.98 8.92 38.49
CA THR A 30 2.06 9.44 37.65
C THR A 30 1.42 9.91 36.36
N SER A 31 1.20 11.21 36.21
CA SER A 31 1.02 11.81 34.90
C SER A 31 2.15 11.32 34.02
N ILE A 32 1.80 10.55 32.98
CA ILE A 32 2.74 10.14 31.95
C ILE A 32 3.38 11.46 31.48
N PRO A 33 4.70 11.67 31.65
CA PRO A 33 5.30 12.81 31.00
C PRO A 33 5.00 12.62 29.52
N ASN A 34 4.25 13.55 28.93
CA ASN A 34 4.11 13.61 27.49
C ASN A 34 5.52 13.39 26.96
N ARG A 35 5.74 12.24 26.32
CA ARG A 35 6.87 12.13 25.42
C ARG A 35 6.52 13.13 24.35
N GLU A 36 6.97 14.35 24.52
CA GLU A 36 7.32 15.18 23.39
C GLU A 36 8.29 14.30 22.60
N PHE A 37 7.73 13.60 21.60
CA PHE A 37 8.50 13.22 20.45
C PHE A 37 9.15 14.54 20.04
N ASN A 38 10.48 14.62 20.19
CA ASN A 38 11.22 15.72 19.60
C ASN A 38 10.73 15.77 18.15
N HIS A 39 9.89 16.76 17.84
CA HIS A 39 9.50 17.03 16.48
C HIS A 39 10.78 17.50 15.84
N ILE A 40 11.52 16.55 15.26
CA ILE A 40 12.50 16.89 14.26
C ILE A 40 11.62 17.47 13.14
N ASN A 41 11.57 18.80 13.09
CA ASN A 41 11.05 19.52 11.95
C ASN A 41 12.05 19.31 10.81
N ILE A 42 12.06 18.09 10.29
CA ILE A 42 12.61 17.80 8.98
C ILE A 42 11.59 18.45 8.04
N PRO A 43 11.99 19.32 7.10
CA PRO A 43 11.10 19.74 6.03
C PRO A 43 10.91 18.54 5.09
N ILE A 44 9.97 17.64 5.41
CA ILE A 44 9.84 16.33 4.74
C ILE A 44 8.75 16.34 3.70
N ASN A 45 9.12 16.52 2.43
CA ASN A 45 8.34 15.94 1.34
C ASN A 45 8.71 14.45 1.16
N ASN A 46 8.65 13.66 2.25
CA ASN A 46 8.75 12.21 2.14
C ASN A 46 7.39 11.69 1.67
N PHE A 47 7.34 11.14 0.46
CA PHE A 47 6.17 10.44 -0.03
C PHE A 47 6.56 9.01 -0.40
N THR A 48 5.69 8.07 -0.07
CA THR A 48 5.75 6.71 -0.63
C THR A 48 5.14 6.76 -2.01
N HIS A 49 5.87 6.30 -3.01
CA HIS A 49 5.35 6.14 -4.36
C HIS A 49 4.44 4.91 -4.39
N PRO A 50 3.13 5.07 -4.65
CA PRO A 50 2.21 3.95 -4.73
C PRO A 50 2.58 3.09 -5.94
N GLN A 51 2.44 1.78 -5.77
CA GLN A 51 2.58 0.84 -6.86
C GLN A 51 1.42 1.04 -7.84
N THR A 52 1.74 1.57 -9.01
CA THR A 52 0.76 1.97 -10.01
C THR A 52 1.03 1.27 -11.33
N ALA A 53 -0.04 1.07 -12.10
CA ALA A 53 0.02 0.55 -13.44
C ALA A 53 -1.07 1.22 -14.31
N ARG A 54 -0.78 1.37 -15.60
CA ARG A 54 -1.77 1.71 -16.62
C ARG A 54 -2.15 0.47 -17.39
N MET A 55 -3.44 0.32 -17.61
CA MET A 55 -3.98 -0.81 -18.36
C MET A 55 -5.28 -0.45 -19.03
N TYR A 56 -5.57 -1.19 -20.09
CA TYR A 56 -6.84 -1.13 -20.78
C TYR A 56 -7.84 -2.01 -20.05
N ILE A 57 -8.92 -1.39 -19.58
CA ILE A 57 -10.09 -2.05 -19.03
C ILE A 57 -11.11 -2.24 -20.16
N THR A 58 -11.58 -3.47 -20.35
CA THR A 58 -12.59 -3.80 -21.36
C THR A 58 -13.85 -4.33 -20.71
N GLY A 59 -14.99 -3.68 -20.99
CA GLY A 59 -16.32 -4.11 -20.56
C GLY A 59 -16.94 -5.18 -21.46
N PRO A 60 -18.09 -5.75 -21.07
CA PRO A 60 -18.75 -6.82 -21.82
C PRO A 60 -19.24 -6.37 -23.20
N THR A 61 -19.40 -5.06 -23.40
CA THR A 61 -19.76 -4.46 -24.70
C THR A 61 -18.59 -4.41 -25.69
N GLY A 62 -17.38 -4.78 -25.27
CA GLY A 62 -16.14 -4.62 -26.04
C GLY A 62 -15.57 -3.20 -26.00
N ILE A 63 -16.23 -2.26 -25.30
CA ILE A 63 -15.70 -0.91 -25.10
C ILE A 63 -14.50 -0.99 -24.15
N THR A 64 -13.40 -0.39 -24.58
CA THR A 64 -12.13 -0.35 -23.84
C THR A 64 -11.80 1.08 -23.42
N GLN A 65 -11.31 1.25 -22.19
CA GLN A 65 -10.83 2.51 -21.65
C GLN A 65 -9.43 2.32 -21.05
N LEU A 66 -8.54 3.29 -21.27
CA LEU A 66 -7.27 3.37 -20.55
C LEU A 66 -7.52 3.92 -19.15
N ALA A 67 -7.02 3.21 -18.14
CA ALA A 67 -7.19 3.57 -16.74
C ALA A 67 -5.89 3.34 -15.95
N GLN A 68 -5.69 4.12 -14.90
CA GLN A 68 -4.64 3.90 -13.92
C GLN A 68 -5.19 3.11 -12.73
N CYS A 69 -4.39 2.20 -12.18
CA CYS A 69 -4.74 1.46 -10.98
C CYS A 69 -3.63 1.46 -9.94
N ILE A 70 -4.02 1.16 -8.70
CA ILE A 70 -3.10 0.81 -7.63
C ILE A 70 -2.99 -0.71 -7.53
N LEU A 71 -1.77 -1.21 -7.34
CA LEU A 71 -1.51 -2.60 -6.95
C LEU A 71 -1.23 -2.62 -5.45
N ASP A 72 -2.19 -3.09 -4.66
CA ASP A 72 -2.10 -3.09 -3.21
C ASP A 72 -2.38 -4.49 -2.66
N GLY A 73 -1.31 -5.27 -2.52
CA GLY A 73 -1.39 -6.60 -1.90
C GLY A 73 -1.78 -6.59 -0.41
N GLY A 74 -1.81 -5.42 0.25
CA GLY A 74 -2.28 -5.27 1.62
C GLY A 74 -3.81 -5.13 1.73
N SER A 75 -4.48 -4.74 0.64
CA SER A 75 -5.94 -4.71 0.58
C SER A 75 -6.50 -6.14 0.44
N PRO A 76 -7.50 -6.55 1.23
CA PRO A 76 -8.02 -7.92 1.17
C PRO A 76 -8.82 -8.22 -0.11
N ALA A 77 -9.28 -7.19 -0.82
CA ALA A 77 -10.10 -7.32 -2.02
C ALA A 77 -9.76 -6.22 -3.04
N SER A 78 -10.10 -6.48 -4.30
CA SER A 78 -10.03 -5.50 -5.38
C SER A 78 -11.25 -4.59 -5.41
N PHE A 79 -11.05 -3.33 -5.81
CA PHE A 79 -12.09 -2.31 -5.83
C PHE A 79 -12.09 -1.50 -7.12
N ILE A 80 -13.25 -1.04 -7.58
CA ILE A 80 -13.41 -0.24 -8.79
C ILE A 80 -14.41 0.90 -8.60
N ASP A 81 -14.14 2.05 -9.21
CA ASP A 81 -15.00 3.24 -9.16
C ASP A 81 -16.39 2.95 -9.74
N ALA A 82 -17.43 3.35 -8.99
CA ALA A 82 -18.83 3.15 -9.39
C ALA A 82 -19.16 3.76 -10.75
N ASN A 83 -18.58 4.92 -11.10
CA ASN A 83 -18.85 5.56 -12.39
C ASN A 83 -18.26 4.74 -13.53
N LEU A 84 -17.11 4.08 -13.33
CA LEU A 84 -16.51 3.24 -14.35
C LEU A 84 -17.36 1.99 -14.62
N ILE A 85 -17.97 1.41 -13.57
CA ILE A 85 -18.95 0.32 -13.71
C ILE A 85 -20.09 0.73 -14.63
N ASP A 86 -20.72 1.88 -14.34
CA ASP A 86 -21.89 2.34 -15.07
C ASP A 86 -21.54 2.76 -16.50
N LYS A 87 -20.39 3.42 -16.68
CA LYS A 87 -19.89 3.87 -17.99
C LYS A 87 -19.61 2.72 -18.94
N LEU A 88 -18.93 1.67 -18.46
CA LEU A 88 -18.55 0.51 -19.29
C LEU A 88 -19.57 -0.63 -19.25
N LYS A 89 -20.65 -0.45 -18.47
CA LYS A 89 -21.77 -1.38 -18.32
C LYS A 89 -21.30 -2.78 -17.90
N PHE A 90 -20.44 -2.86 -16.87
CA PHE A 90 -19.96 -4.16 -16.41
C PHE A 90 -21.10 -5.05 -15.89
N SER A 91 -20.97 -6.35 -16.14
CA SER A 91 -21.88 -7.34 -15.59
C SER A 91 -21.62 -7.50 -14.10
N VAL A 92 -22.68 -7.31 -13.31
CA VAL A 92 -22.65 -7.60 -11.87
C VAL A 92 -22.69 -9.11 -11.68
N VAL A 93 -21.67 -9.66 -11.03
CA VAL A 93 -21.55 -11.09 -10.74
C VAL A 93 -22.15 -11.46 -9.38
N SER A 94 -22.09 -10.55 -8.41
CA SER A 94 -22.69 -10.73 -7.08
C SER A 94 -23.00 -9.39 -6.42
N TYR A 95 -23.81 -9.43 -5.36
CA TYR A 95 -24.02 -8.33 -4.43
C TYR A 95 -23.57 -8.80 -3.05
N GLU A 96 -22.60 -8.11 -2.46
CA GLU A 96 -21.99 -8.56 -1.20
C GLU A 96 -21.98 -7.45 -0.15
N LYS A 97 -22.20 -7.85 1.09
CA LYS A 97 -22.18 -6.93 2.23
C LYS A 97 -20.75 -6.83 2.76
N LEU A 98 -20.09 -5.71 2.48
CA LEU A 98 -18.71 -5.48 2.90
C LEU A 98 -18.66 -4.70 4.21
N ASN A 99 -17.83 -5.17 5.14
CA ASN A 99 -17.38 -4.38 6.29
C ASN A 99 -16.22 -3.52 5.84
N ILE A 100 -16.46 -2.24 5.60
CA ILE A 100 -15.38 -1.31 5.26
C ILE A 100 -14.74 -0.86 6.58
N HIS A 101 -13.53 -1.35 6.83
CA HIS A 101 -12.69 -0.89 7.93
C HIS A 101 -11.71 0.15 7.39
N ILE A 102 -11.97 1.43 7.64
CA ILE A 102 -10.96 2.46 7.44
C ILE A 102 -10.05 2.36 8.67
N SER A 103 -8.79 1.96 8.45
CA SER A 103 -7.76 1.94 9.49
C SER A 103 -7.76 3.31 10.18
N GLU A 104 -7.93 3.33 11.51
CA GLU A 104 -8.11 4.49 12.40
C GLU A 104 -9.56 4.96 12.69
N SER A 105 -10.58 4.46 11.98
CA SER A 105 -11.98 4.75 12.33
C SER A 105 -12.56 3.68 13.27
N SER A 106 -13.24 4.09 14.34
CA SER A 106 -14.01 3.20 15.23
C SER A 106 -15.36 2.77 14.63
N THR A 107 -15.72 3.30 13.45
CA THR A 107 -17.00 3.05 12.78
C THR A 107 -16.79 2.19 11.55
N SER A 108 -17.17 0.92 11.63
CA SER A 108 -17.35 0.10 10.43
C SER A 108 -18.65 0.51 9.72
N SER A 109 -18.55 0.90 8.46
CA SER A 109 -19.74 1.07 7.62
C SER A 109 -20.00 -0.22 6.87
N GLN A 110 -21.18 -0.81 7.07
CA GLN A 110 -21.66 -1.93 6.27
C GLN A 110 -22.41 -1.41 5.06
N ALA A 111 -21.92 -1.72 3.86
CA ALA A 111 -22.59 -1.40 2.62
C ALA A 111 -22.67 -2.64 1.73
N ILE A 112 -23.83 -2.84 1.12
CA ILE A 112 -23.96 -3.79 0.01
C ILE A 112 -23.30 -3.14 -1.20
N ARG A 113 -22.35 -3.83 -1.82
CA ARG A 113 -21.61 -3.38 -3.00
C ARG A 113 -21.83 -4.35 -4.15
N ARG A 114 -21.88 -3.82 -5.37
CA ARG A 114 -21.82 -4.63 -6.59
C ARG A 114 -20.43 -5.23 -6.70
N CYS A 115 -20.33 -6.53 -6.98
CA CYS A 115 -19.12 -7.15 -7.47
C CYS A 115 -19.25 -7.29 -8.98
N VAL A 116 -18.25 -6.84 -9.73
CA VAL A 116 -18.26 -6.87 -11.19
C VAL A 116 -17.05 -7.62 -11.71
N GLN A 117 -17.17 -8.20 -12.91
CA GLN A 117 -16.07 -8.86 -13.60
C GLN A 117 -15.70 -8.10 -14.87
N PHE A 118 -14.41 -7.92 -15.13
CA PHE A 118 -13.91 -7.23 -16.31
C PHE A 118 -12.51 -7.72 -16.71
N SER A 119 -12.14 -7.48 -17.96
CA SER A 119 -10.82 -7.85 -18.49
C SER A 119 -9.88 -6.66 -18.45
N LEU A 120 -8.67 -6.93 -17.96
CA LEU A 120 -7.51 -6.06 -17.98
C LEU A 120 -6.58 -6.49 -19.11
N SER A 121 -6.01 -5.53 -19.83
CA SER A 121 -4.97 -5.81 -20.83
C SER A 121 -3.84 -4.79 -20.73
N SER A 122 -2.62 -5.30 -20.92
CA SER A 122 -1.39 -4.51 -20.89
C SER A 122 -1.39 -3.44 -21.98
N VAL A 123 -0.84 -2.26 -21.67
CA VAL A 123 -0.54 -1.24 -22.68
C VAL A 123 0.71 -1.57 -23.50
N TRP A 124 1.52 -2.53 -23.06
CA TRP A 124 2.83 -2.84 -23.65
C TRP A 124 2.89 -4.17 -24.41
N ASN A 125 2.02 -5.10 -24.07
CA ASN A 125 2.10 -6.49 -24.56
C ASN A 125 0.70 -7.12 -24.63
N LYS A 126 0.65 -8.40 -24.99
CA LYS A 126 -0.62 -9.14 -25.15
C LYS A 126 -1.14 -9.77 -23.85
N ASN A 127 -0.50 -9.50 -22.71
CA ASN A 127 -0.94 -10.06 -21.45
C ASN A 127 -2.27 -9.44 -21.04
N SER A 128 -3.13 -10.29 -20.52
CA SER A 128 -4.44 -9.93 -20.02
C SER A 128 -4.76 -10.69 -18.74
N ALA A 129 -5.60 -10.11 -17.91
CA ALA A 129 -6.17 -10.78 -16.74
C ALA A 129 -7.68 -10.59 -16.72
N LEU A 130 -8.40 -11.57 -16.20
CA LEU A 130 -9.82 -11.46 -15.89
C LEU A 130 -9.93 -11.38 -14.36
N ILE A 131 -10.48 -10.28 -13.85
CA ILE A 131 -10.58 -10.06 -12.41
C ILE A 131 -12.01 -9.71 -12.00
N THR A 132 -12.29 -9.86 -10.71
CA THR A 132 -13.48 -9.32 -10.07
C THR A 132 -13.11 -8.19 -9.12
N ALA A 133 -13.94 -7.16 -9.02
CA ALA A 133 -13.72 -6.08 -8.06
C ALA A 133 -15.05 -5.59 -7.49
N PHE A 134 -15.01 -5.14 -6.25
CA PHE A 134 -16.15 -4.53 -5.59
C PHE A 134 -16.26 -3.05 -5.94
N GLU A 135 -17.48 -2.59 -6.11
CA GLU A 135 -17.80 -1.19 -6.26
C GLU A 135 -17.29 -0.37 -5.06
N SER A 136 -16.60 0.72 -5.37
CA SER A 136 -16.12 1.70 -4.42
C SER A 136 -16.58 3.10 -4.82
N SER A 137 -16.92 3.89 -3.80
CA SER A 137 -17.18 5.32 -3.91
C SER A 137 -15.95 6.16 -3.54
N ASN A 138 -14.83 5.53 -3.20
CA ASN A 138 -13.62 6.22 -2.79
C ASN A 138 -12.95 6.85 -4.01
N ARG A 139 -12.64 8.13 -3.91
CA ARG A 139 -11.82 8.83 -4.88
C ARG A 139 -10.39 8.82 -4.39
N TYR A 140 -9.49 8.37 -5.26
CA TYR A 140 -8.05 8.43 -5.01
C TYR A 140 -7.56 9.85 -5.23
N THR A 141 -6.70 10.34 -4.34
CA THR A 141 -6.04 11.64 -4.51
C THR A 141 -5.05 11.59 -5.67
N SER A 142 -4.59 12.76 -6.15
CA SER A 142 -3.45 12.80 -7.06
C SER A 142 -2.21 12.20 -6.39
N HIS A 143 -1.44 11.40 -7.14
CA HIS A 143 -0.19 10.83 -6.66
C HIS A 143 0.99 11.36 -7.48
N PRO A 144 2.17 11.51 -6.87
CA PRO A 144 3.35 12.02 -7.56
C PRO A 144 3.82 11.02 -8.62
N THR A 145 4.11 11.53 -9.82
CA THR A 145 4.75 10.77 -10.90
C THR A 145 6.10 10.23 -10.46
N ALA A 146 6.53 9.13 -11.08
CA ALA A 146 7.86 8.58 -10.90
C ALA A 146 8.94 9.67 -11.11
N PRO A 147 9.93 9.82 -10.22
CA PRO A 147 11.00 10.80 -10.37
C PRO A 147 11.79 10.61 -11.68
N GLU A 148 12.22 11.71 -12.29
CA GLU A 148 12.87 11.70 -13.61
C GLU A 148 14.15 10.85 -13.64
N ASP A 149 14.98 10.92 -12.59
CA ASP A 149 16.19 10.11 -12.45
C ASP A 149 15.90 8.60 -12.35
N ILE A 150 14.80 8.22 -11.69
CA ILE A 150 14.32 6.84 -11.62
C ILE A 150 13.85 6.39 -13.01
N VAL A 151 13.09 7.23 -13.71
CA VAL A 151 12.63 6.96 -15.08
C VAL A 151 13.82 6.75 -16.02
N HIS A 152 14.85 7.59 -15.94
CA HIS A 152 16.08 7.44 -16.73
C HIS A 152 16.81 6.14 -16.42
N PHE A 153 16.95 5.78 -15.15
CA PHE A 153 17.58 4.51 -14.77
C PHE A 153 16.82 3.32 -15.38
N VAL A 154 15.50 3.27 -15.22
CA VAL A 154 14.65 2.18 -15.72
C VAL A 154 14.78 2.07 -17.25
N LYS A 155 14.76 3.21 -17.96
CA LYS A 155 15.01 3.25 -19.42
C LYS A 155 16.39 2.75 -19.79
N SER A 156 17.44 3.11 -19.06
CA SER A 156 18.83 2.65 -19.31
C SER A 156 18.99 1.13 -19.19
N GLN A 157 18.18 0.51 -18.33
CA GLN A 157 18.12 -0.94 -18.12
C GLN A 157 17.17 -1.64 -19.11
N LYS A 158 16.61 -0.91 -20.09
CA LYS A 158 15.61 -1.40 -21.07
C LYS A 158 14.37 -2.01 -20.40
N LEU A 159 14.03 -1.51 -19.21
CA LEU A 159 12.83 -1.88 -18.49
C LEU A 159 11.68 -0.94 -18.89
N ILE A 160 10.47 -1.48 -18.88
CA ILE A 160 9.24 -0.75 -19.24
C ILE A 160 8.40 -0.58 -17.98
N LEU A 161 8.13 0.65 -17.55
CA LEU A 161 7.29 0.91 -16.39
C LEU A 161 5.83 0.51 -16.66
N ALA A 162 5.20 -0.14 -15.69
CA ALA A 162 3.78 -0.46 -15.75
C ALA A 162 2.92 0.81 -15.78
N ASP A 163 3.37 1.87 -15.11
CA ASP A 163 2.82 3.23 -15.21
C ASP A 163 3.86 4.17 -15.82
N PRO A 164 3.80 4.43 -17.14
CA PRO A 164 4.71 5.37 -17.78
C PRO A 164 4.46 6.82 -17.33
N PRO A 165 5.52 7.62 -17.18
CA PRO A 165 5.38 9.07 -17.06
C PRO A 165 4.95 9.63 -18.42
N GLU A 166 3.67 9.97 -18.57
CA GLU A 166 3.13 10.68 -19.72
C GLU A 166 2.56 12.03 -19.29
N ASP A 167 2.45 12.97 -20.24
CA ASP A 167 1.99 14.34 -20.00
C ASP A 167 0.51 14.43 -19.58
N SER A 168 -0.31 13.41 -19.89
CA SER A 168 -1.72 13.38 -19.50
C SER A 168 -1.92 12.72 -18.14
N TYR A 169 -2.44 13.50 -17.20
CA TYR A 169 -2.96 12.99 -15.93
C TYR A 169 -4.11 12.00 -16.20
N LEU A 170 -4.01 10.79 -15.64
CA LEU A 170 -5.09 9.82 -15.60
C LEU A 170 -5.53 9.62 -14.14
N PRO A 171 -6.84 9.62 -13.85
CA PRO A 171 -7.32 9.29 -12.52
C PRO A 171 -7.07 7.81 -12.22
N ILE A 172 -6.84 7.49 -10.95
CA ILE A 172 -6.89 6.12 -10.46
C ILE A 172 -8.36 5.74 -10.36
N GLU A 173 -8.78 4.74 -11.14
CA GLU A 173 -10.18 4.32 -11.21
C GLU A 173 -10.43 2.99 -10.51
N PHE A 174 -9.38 2.25 -10.13
CA PHE A 174 -9.50 0.95 -9.46
C PHE A 174 -8.22 0.54 -8.73
N LEU A 175 -8.36 -0.47 -7.87
CA LEU A 175 -7.32 -1.08 -7.07
C LEU A 175 -7.37 -2.59 -7.23
N ILE A 176 -6.20 -3.19 -7.45
CA ILE A 176 -6.01 -4.64 -7.42
C ILE A 176 -5.50 -5.02 -6.03
N GLY A 177 -6.35 -5.70 -5.27
CA GLY A 177 -6.09 -6.18 -3.92
C GLY A 177 -5.31 -7.50 -3.90
N GLY A 178 -5.02 -8.02 -2.71
CA GLY A 178 -4.35 -9.30 -2.48
C GLY A 178 -5.06 -10.51 -3.10
N ASP A 179 -6.37 -10.41 -3.38
CA ASP A 179 -7.16 -11.39 -4.13
C ASP A 179 -6.63 -11.61 -5.56
N PHE A 180 -6.10 -10.57 -6.20
CA PHE A 180 -5.55 -10.63 -7.57
C PHE A 180 -4.10 -10.17 -7.69
N TYR A 181 -3.50 -9.54 -6.67
CA TYR A 181 -2.17 -8.97 -6.70
C TYR A 181 -1.10 -10.00 -7.11
N TRP A 182 -1.12 -11.18 -6.52
CA TRP A 182 -0.16 -12.25 -6.84
C TRP A 182 -0.43 -12.95 -8.17
N HIS A 183 -1.59 -12.70 -8.80
CA HIS A 183 -1.87 -13.15 -10.17
C HIS A 183 -1.28 -12.21 -11.22
N VAL A 184 -1.10 -10.92 -10.88
CA VAL A 184 -0.57 -9.90 -11.80
C VAL A 184 0.93 -9.68 -11.61
N VAL A 185 1.44 -9.80 -10.38
CA VAL A 185 2.88 -9.79 -10.09
C VAL A 185 3.51 -11.13 -10.50
N THR A 186 4.71 -11.08 -11.08
CA THR A 186 5.41 -12.28 -11.57
C THR A 186 6.48 -12.75 -10.58
N THR A 187 6.94 -13.99 -10.76
CA THR A 187 8.00 -14.61 -9.94
C THR A 187 9.41 -14.13 -10.27
N LYS A 188 9.58 -13.22 -11.23
CA LYS A 188 10.89 -12.65 -11.57
C LYS A 188 11.43 -11.83 -10.39
N SER A 189 12.75 -11.81 -10.25
CA SER A 189 13.40 -11.03 -9.20
C SER A 189 13.15 -9.53 -9.37
N THR A 190 12.91 -8.85 -8.25
CA THR A 190 12.82 -7.40 -8.19
C THR A 190 14.17 -6.75 -8.49
N ILE A 191 14.18 -5.58 -9.14
CA ILE A 191 15.41 -4.83 -9.42
C ILE A 191 15.44 -3.59 -8.54
N LYS A 192 16.47 -3.49 -7.69
CA LYS A 192 16.75 -2.29 -6.90
C LYS A 192 17.27 -1.20 -7.84
N VAL A 193 16.58 -0.06 -7.88
CA VAL A 193 16.95 1.09 -8.73
C VAL A 193 17.88 2.04 -7.98
N LYS A 194 17.56 2.30 -6.69
CA LYS A 194 18.34 3.11 -5.73
C LYS A 194 18.07 2.59 -4.32
N ASP A 195 18.67 3.20 -3.29
CA ASP A 195 18.48 2.79 -1.89
C ASP A 195 17.03 2.81 -1.40
N SER A 196 16.17 3.58 -2.06
CA SER A 196 14.79 3.78 -1.62
C SER A 196 13.73 3.33 -2.63
N PHE A 197 14.14 2.84 -3.81
CA PHE A 197 13.23 2.40 -4.89
C PHE A 197 13.57 1.00 -5.40
N VAL A 198 12.52 0.22 -5.62
CA VAL A 198 12.55 -1.10 -6.22
C VAL A 198 11.53 -1.16 -7.37
N THR A 199 11.87 -1.93 -8.40
CA THR A 199 10.92 -2.27 -9.47
C THR A 199 10.51 -3.72 -9.33
N ILE A 200 9.20 -3.94 -9.38
CA ILE A 200 8.55 -5.24 -9.20
C ILE A 200 8.01 -5.68 -10.56
N PRO A 201 8.40 -6.85 -11.07
CA PRO A 201 7.96 -7.30 -12.38
C PRO A 201 6.51 -7.81 -12.33
N SER A 202 5.66 -7.27 -13.20
CA SER A 202 4.27 -7.70 -13.37
C SER A 202 3.99 -8.11 -14.82
N SER A 203 2.84 -8.74 -15.06
CA SER A 203 2.32 -9.02 -16.40
C SER A 203 2.12 -7.76 -17.24
N PHE A 204 1.96 -6.60 -16.60
CA PHE A 204 1.70 -5.30 -17.22
C PHE A 204 2.92 -4.38 -17.29
N GLY A 205 4.12 -4.86 -16.93
CA GLY A 205 5.35 -4.06 -16.89
C GLY A 205 6.01 -4.04 -15.52
N TRP A 206 7.02 -3.20 -15.35
CA TRP A 206 7.75 -3.03 -14.09
C TRP A 206 7.07 -1.96 -13.23
N VAL A 207 6.55 -2.39 -12.09
CA VAL A 207 5.84 -1.56 -11.13
C VAL A 207 6.87 -0.89 -10.22
N LEU A 208 6.83 0.43 -10.13
CA LEU A 208 7.72 1.17 -9.23
C LEU A 208 7.15 1.15 -7.80
N SER A 209 7.99 0.84 -6.82
CA SER A 209 7.66 0.87 -5.40
C SER A 209 8.81 1.50 -4.65
N GLY A 210 8.53 2.39 -3.71
CA GLY A 210 9.61 2.99 -2.92
C GLY A 210 9.21 4.23 -2.17
N LEU A 211 10.10 4.63 -1.27
CA LEU A 211 10.00 5.88 -0.52
C LEU A 211 10.93 6.89 -1.18
N ARG A 212 10.53 8.15 -1.28
CA ARG A 212 11.51 9.22 -1.44
C ARG A 212 11.96 9.64 -0.05
N THR A 213 13.17 9.25 0.34
CA THR A 213 13.89 9.92 1.43
C THR A 213 14.86 10.90 0.79
N HIS A 214 14.77 12.18 1.15
CA HIS A 214 15.79 13.17 0.75
C HIS A 214 17.13 13.00 1.48
N THR A 215 17.33 11.89 2.20
CA THR A 215 18.61 11.57 2.83
C THR A 215 19.56 11.07 1.75
N THR A 216 20.29 11.98 1.12
CA THR A 216 21.51 11.64 0.38
C THR A 216 22.51 11.13 1.41
N ILE A 217 22.62 9.81 1.58
CA ILE A 217 23.78 9.24 2.25
C ILE A 217 24.86 9.20 1.17
N THR A 218 25.67 10.25 1.11
CA THR A 218 26.96 10.17 0.43
C THR A 218 27.83 9.22 1.22
N HIS A 219 28.20 8.09 0.61
CA HIS A 219 29.32 7.31 1.09
C HIS A 219 30.60 7.99 0.61
N ASP A 220 31.40 8.47 1.55
CA ASP A 220 32.80 8.84 1.34
C ASP A 220 33.65 7.57 1.08
#